data_AF-A0A382YZ59-F1
#
_entry.id   AF-A0A382YZ59-F1
#
_cell.length_a   1.000
_cell.length_b   1.000
_cell.length_c   1.000
_cell.angle_alpha   90.00
_cell.angle_beta   90.00
_cell.angle_gamma   90.00
#
_symmetry.space_group_name_H-M   'P 1'
#
loop_
_entity.id
_entity.type
_entity.pdbx_description
1 polymer ?
#
loop_
_entity_poly.entity_id
_entity_poly.type
_entity_poly.pdbx_seq_one_letter_code
_entity_poly.pdbx_strand_id
1 'polypeptide(L)'
;VLVFGFGSMYIINETEQAVVTQFGKPVGEAVEEAGLQFKIPIIQKVIKFDKLILEWDGSAKEIPTLDNKFIIIDAFARWRISDALQFYKSAKNETMAQSLLDDILDGAVRDEIANRTLVEIVRSSDREMALRDSESSSVNDNTEHSKILSEQGAREEIVASILQSVSAKLVGLDMGMEILDVHLKRINYIQTV
;
A
#
# COMPACT_ATOMS: atom_id res chain seq x y z
N VAL A 1 -52.07 0.47 14.29
CA VAL A 1 -50.94 1.34 14.71
C VAL A 1 -49.68 0.71 14.16
N LEU A 2 -49.12 1.25 13.08
CA LEU A 2 -47.98 0.66 12.38
C LEU A 2 -46.70 1.03 13.15
N VAL A 3 -46.13 0.07 13.88
CA VAL A 3 -44.85 0.22 14.59
C VAL A 3 -43.69 0.11 13.58
N PHE A 4 -43.60 1.04 12.63
CA PHE A 4 -42.51 1.07 11.62
C PHE A 4 -41.44 2.15 11.88
N GLY A 5 -41.60 2.96 12.94
CA GLY A 5 -40.74 4.12 13.19
C GLY A 5 -39.47 3.87 14.00
N PHE A 6 -39.37 2.77 14.76
CA PHE A 6 -38.20 2.54 15.60
C PHE A 6 -37.04 1.96 14.78
N GLY A 7 -36.06 2.81 14.42
CA GLY A 7 -34.78 2.40 13.81
C GLY A 7 -34.69 2.49 12.27
N SER A 8 -35.57 3.26 11.64
CA SER A 8 -35.49 3.59 10.21
C SER A 8 -34.51 4.72 9.89
N MET A 9 -33.94 5.38 10.90
CA MET A 9 -33.12 6.57 10.76
C MET A 9 -31.70 6.30 11.26
N TYR A 10 -30.69 6.79 10.55
CA TYR A 10 -29.29 6.72 10.94
C TYR A 10 -28.54 7.99 10.53
N ILE A 11 -27.44 8.28 11.20
CA ILE A 11 -26.63 9.47 10.98
C ILE A 11 -25.27 9.03 10.45
N ILE A 12 -24.80 9.70 9.40
CA ILE A 12 -23.44 9.57 8.86
C ILE A 12 -22.66 10.82 9.22
N ASN A 13 -21.49 10.63 9.82
CA ASN A 13 -20.56 11.69 10.14
C ASN A 13 -19.70 12.05 8.92
N GLU A 14 -19.08 13.22 8.93
CA GLU A 14 -18.20 13.69 7.85
C GLU A 14 -16.97 12.78 7.63
N THR A 15 -16.56 12.06 8.67
CA THR A 15 -15.45 11.11 8.65
C THR A 15 -15.86 9.70 8.25
N GLU A 16 -17.16 9.45 8.07
CA GLU A 16 -17.73 8.14 7.80
C GLU A 16 -18.36 8.10 6.41
N GLN A 17 -18.41 6.90 5.84
CA GLN A 17 -19.18 6.56 4.66
C GLN A 17 -19.94 5.27 4.94
N ALA A 18 -21.02 5.02 4.21
CA ALA A 18 -21.86 3.86 4.49
C ALA A 18 -22.37 3.13 3.26
N VAL A 19 -22.54 1.82 3.42
CA VAL A 19 -23.17 0.95 2.43
C VAL A 19 -24.41 0.35 3.05
N VAL A 20 -25.54 0.53 2.36
CA VAL A 20 -26.80 -0.11 2.73
C VAL A 20 -26.86 -1.48 2.08
N THR A 21 -27.10 -2.50 2.89
CA THR A 21 -27.20 -3.88 2.43
C THR A 21 -28.57 -4.45 2.73
N GLN A 22 -29.09 -5.26 1.82
CA GLN A 22 -30.34 -5.99 1.96
C GLN A 22 -30.05 -7.47 1.74
N PHE A 23 -30.29 -8.28 2.77
CA PHE A 23 -29.95 -9.72 2.75
C PHE A 23 -28.51 -10.00 2.30
N GLY A 24 -27.57 -9.13 2.68
CA GLY A 24 -26.14 -9.24 2.36
C GLY A 24 -25.72 -8.69 1.00
N LYS A 25 -26.67 -8.33 0.11
CA LYS A 25 -26.38 -7.65 -1.15
C LYS A 25 -26.41 -6.14 -0.94
N PRO A 26 -25.43 -5.38 -1.47
CA PRO A 26 -25.51 -3.92 -1.43
C PRO A 26 -26.69 -3.44 -2.29
N VAL A 27 -27.41 -2.44 -1.79
CA VAL A 27 -28.55 -1.82 -2.48
C VAL A 27 -28.22 -0.35 -2.69
N GLY A 28 -28.15 0.06 -3.95
CA GLY A 28 -27.81 1.43 -4.34
C GLY A 28 -26.31 1.71 -4.32
N GLU A 29 -26.00 3.00 -4.31
CA GLU A 29 -24.64 3.53 -4.28
C GLU A 29 -24.14 3.72 -2.84
N ALA A 30 -22.83 3.96 -2.70
CA ALA A 30 -22.25 4.33 -1.42
C ALA A 30 -22.81 5.68 -0.95
N VAL A 31 -23.11 5.78 0.35
CA VAL A 31 -23.58 7.01 0.98
C VAL A 31 -22.37 7.73 1.57
N GLU A 32 -21.90 8.77 0.88
CA GLU A 32 -20.78 9.61 1.31
C GLU A 32 -21.22 10.94 1.95
N GLU A 33 -22.46 11.36 1.72
CA GLU A 33 -22.95 12.63 2.25
C GLU A 33 -23.25 12.50 3.74
N ALA A 34 -22.58 13.36 4.52
CA ALA A 34 -22.82 13.51 5.94
C ALA A 34 -24.24 14.02 6.19
N GLY A 35 -24.88 13.49 7.23
CA GLY A 35 -26.21 13.91 7.64
C GLY A 35 -27.15 12.76 7.93
N LEU A 36 -28.43 13.08 7.88
CA LEU A 36 -29.49 12.18 8.29
C LEU A 36 -29.99 11.35 7.11
N GLN A 37 -29.95 10.04 7.28
CA GLN A 37 -30.30 9.08 6.24
C GLN A 37 -31.37 8.11 6.73
N PHE A 38 -32.14 7.57 5.79
CA PHE A 38 -33.24 6.66 6.06
C PHE A 38 -32.98 5.28 5.47
N LYS A 39 -33.36 4.26 6.23
CA LYS A 39 -33.30 2.85 5.85
C LYS A 39 -34.61 2.15 6.19
N ILE A 40 -34.91 1.08 5.48
CA ILE A 40 -36.02 0.20 5.81
C ILE A 40 -35.63 -0.65 7.02
N PRO A 41 -36.31 -0.51 8.18
CA PRO A 41 -35.99 -1.31 9.36
C PRO A 41 -36.21 -2.81 9.07
N ILE A 42 -35.53 -3.69 9.83
CA ILE A 42 -35.58 -5.17 9.72
C ILE A 42 -34.83 -5.74 8.51
N ILE A 43 -35.08 -5.23 7.30
CA ILE A 43 -34.54 -5.81 6.06
C ILE A 43 -33.18 -5.22 5.68
N GLN A 44 -33.00 -3.91 5.85
CA GLN A 44 -31.79 -3.21 5.48
C GLN A 44 -30.85 -3.02 6.68
N LYS A 45 -29.57 -3.32 6.46
CA LYS A 45 -28.47 -3.11 7.39
C LYS A 45 -27.52 -2.06 6.83
N VAL A 46 -27.10 -1.13 7.67
CA VAL A 46 -26.12 -0.10 7.31
C VAL A 46 -24.79 -0.54 7.86
N ILE A 47 -23.80 -0.65 6.98
CA ILE A 47 -22.41 -0.89 7.35
C ILE A 47 -21.69 0.42 7.12
N LYS A 48 -20.98 0.88 8.15
CA LYS A 48 -20.21 2.13 8.10
C LYS A 48 -18.74 1.79 7.94
N PHE A 49 -18.03 2.63 7.21
CA PHE A 49 -16.60 2.58 6.99
C PHE A 49 -16.02 3.96 7.23
N ASP A 50 -14.76 4.01 7.65
CA ASP A 50 -14.06 5.27 7.79
C ASP A 50 -13.64 5.81 6.42
N LYS A 51 -13.70 7.14 6.27
CA LYS A 51 -13.20 7.90 5.11
C LYS A 51 -11.80 8.49 5.37
N LEU A 52 -11.25 8.24 6.56
CA LEU A 52 -9.94 8.70 6.96
C LEU A 52 -8.82 7.94 6.25
N ILE A 53 -7.62 8.52 6.28
CA ILE A 53 -6.41 7.83 5.85
C ILE A 53 -6.06 6.82 6.92
N LEU A 54 -5.93 5.57 6.51
CA LEU A 54 -5.55 4.44 7.32
C LEU A 54 -4.09 4.08 7.07
N GLU A 55 -3.47 3.48 8.08
CA GLU A 55 -2.12 2.97 7.99
C GLU A 55 -2.13 1.49 7.58
N TRP A 56 -1.12 1.15 6.77
CA TRP A 56 -0.71 -0.23 6.54
C TRP A 56 0.75 -0.34 6.99
N ASP A 57 1.01 -1.30 7.87
CA ASP A 57 2.33 -1.56 8.43
C ASP A 57 2.76 -2.98 8.07
N GLY A 58 3.61 -3.09 7.05
CA GLY A 58 4.10 -4.37 6.56
C GLY A 58 5.11 -4.99 7.51
N SER A 59 4.96 -6.30 7.75
CA SER A 59 5.96 -7.04 8.53
C SER A 59 7.30 -7.07 7.80
N ALA A 60 8.42 -6.95 8.54
CA ALA A 60 9.74 -7.04 7.95
C ALA A 60 9.96 -8.41 7.29
N LYS A 61 10.25 -8.43 5.98
CA LYS A 61 10.42 -9.65 5.17
C LYS A 61 11.80 -9.73 4.55
N GLU A 62 12.33 -10.94 4.48
CA GLU A 62 13.59 -11.25 3.80
C GLU A 62 13.31 -11.46 2.30
N ILE A 63 14.00 -10.69 1.46
CA ILE A 63 13.82 -10.66 0.02
C ILE A 63 15.18 -10.80 -0.66
N PRO A 64 15.32 -11.68 -1.68
CA PRO A 64 16.52 -11.75 -2.50
C PRO A 64 16.56 -10.58 -3.49
N THR A 65 17.75 -10.00 -3.68
CA THR A 65 18.03 -8.99 -4.71
C THR A 65 18.53 -9.64 -6.00
N LEU A 66 18.64 -8.85 -7.07
CA LEU A 66 19.16 -9.30 -8.36
C LEU A 66 20.60 -9.86 -8.26
N ASP A 67 21.40 -9.35 -7.32
CA ASP A 67 22.77 -9.78 -7.05
C ASP A 67 22.87 -10.96 -6.07
N ASN A 68 21.78 -11.73 -5.88
CA ASN A 68 21.70 -12.91 -4.99
C ASN A 68 22.06 -12.60 -3.52
N LYS A 69 21.78 -11.38 -3.05
CA LYS A 69 21.93 -11.02 -1.64
C LYS A 69 20.56 -10.96 -0.98
N PHE A 70 20.53 -11.30 0.30
CA PHE A 70 19.31 -11.25 1.09
C PHE A 70 19.27 -9.96 1.92
N ILE A 71 18.14 -9.26 1.83
CA ILE A 71 17.88 -8.07 2.61
C ILE A 71 16.54 -8.18 3.32
N ILE A 72 16.48 -7.64 4.53
CA ILE A 72 15.27 -7.51 5.33
C ILE A 72 14.74 -6.09 5.12
N ILE A 73 13.53 -5.99 4.57
CA ILE A 73 12.87 -4.72 4.29
C ILE A 73 11.62 -4.59 5.15
N ASP A 74 11.46 -3.42 5.74
CA ASP A 74 10.25 -2.96 6.43
C ASP A 74 9.62 -1.84 5.60
N ALA A 75 8.32 -1.99 5.29
CA ALA A 75 7.56 -1.09 4.43
C ALA A 75 6.30 -0.57 5.13
N PHE A 76 5.95 0.66 4.81
CA PHE A 76 4.80 1.38 5.31
C PHE A 76 4.00 1.92 4.15
N ALA A 77 2.67 1.96 4.27
CA ALA A 77 1.84 2.64 3.31
C ALA A 77 0.69 3.36 3.99
N ARG A 78 0.23 4.42 3.33
CA ARG A 78 -0.99 5.14 3.71
C ARG A 78 -2.01 4.90 2.64
N TRP A 79 -3.19 4.45 3.05
CA TRP A 79 -4.26 4.11 2.14
C TRP A 79 -5.58 4.68 2.64
N ARG A 80 -6.57 4.74 1.77
CA ARG A 80 -7.94 5.13 2.13
C ARG A 80 -8.94 4.31 1.34
N ILE A 81 -10.16 4.26 1.85
CA ILE A 81 -11.29 3.68 1.14
C ILE A 81 -11.86 4.76 0.21
N SER A 82 -11.63 4.60 -1.10
CA SER A 82 -12.09 5.54 -2.13
C SER A 82 -13.53 5.29 -2.55
N ASP A 83 -13.97 4.02 -2.58
CA ASP A 83 -15.35 3.62 -2.88
C ASP A 83 -15.79 2.53 -1.89
N ALA A 84 -16.70 2.90 -0.98
CA ALA A 84 -17.23 1.99 0.03
C ALA A 84 -17.99 0.79 -0.55
N LEU A 85 -18.66 0.94 -1.69
CA LEU A 85 -19.42 -0.12 -2.33
C LEU A 85 -18.48 -1.18 -2.91
N GLN A 86 -17.44 -0.75 -3.62
CA GLN A 86 -16.40 -1.64 -4.12
C GLN A 86 -15.66 -2.31 -2.97
N PHE A 87 -15.28 -1.54 -1.94
CA PHE A 87 -14.65 -2.05 -0.73
C PHE A 87 -15.48 -3.12 -0.02
N TYR A 88 -16.80 -2.91 0.10
CA TYR A 88 -17.68 -3.91 0.69
C TYR A 88 -17.73 -5.21 -0.14
N LYS A 89 -17.61 -5.12 -1.47
CA LYS A 89 -17.59 -6.31 -2.34
C LYS A 89 -16.26 -7.06 -2.26
N SER A 90 -15.14 -6.35 -2.18
CA SER A 90 -13.78 -6.92 -2.17
C SER A 90 -13.37 -7.41 -0.77
N ALA A 91 -13.32 -6.50 0.20
CA ALA A 91 -12.78 -6.74 1.54
C ALA A 91 -13.86 -6.96 2.60
N LYS A 92 -15.03 -6.31 2.48
CA LYS A 92 -16.13 -6.27 3.48
C LYS A 92 -15.81 -5.56 4.79
N ASN A 93 -14.59 -5.69 5.31
CA ASN A 93 -14.15 -5.06 6.56
C ASN A 93 -12.65 -4.69 6.48
N GLU A 94 -12.21 -3.87 7.44
CA GLU A 94 -10.83 -3.39 7.51
C GLU A 94 -9.82 -4.51 7.73
N THR A 95 -10.12 -5.52 8.56
CA THR A 95 -9.20 -6.64 8.80
C THR A 95 -8.86 -7.40 7.52
N MET A 96 -9.87 -7.71 6.69
CA MET A 96 -9.65 -8.36 5.40
C MET A 96 -8.94 -7.41 4.42
N ALA A 97 -9.24 -6.12 4.47
CA ALA A 97 -8.54 -5.12 3.65
C ALA A 97 -7.05 -5.09 3.98
N GLN A 98 -6.68 -5.10 5.26
CA GLN A 98 -5.29 -5.17 5.70
C GLN A 98 -4.61 -6.44 5.17
N SER A 99 -5.25 -7.61 5.25
CA SER A 99 -4.69 -8.85 4.69
C SER A 99 -4.54 -8.83 3.16
N LEU A 100 -5.49 -8.22 2.44
CA LEU A 100 -5.37 -8.06 0.98
C LEU A 100 -4.25 -7.09 0.62
N LEU A 101 -4.09 -6.03 1.40
CA LEU A 101 -3.02 -5.06 1.25
C LEU A 101 -1.66 -5.69 1.57
N ASP A 102 -1.55 -6.55 2.60
CA ASP A 102 -0.34 -7.34 2.88
C ASP A 102 0.08 -8.12 1.63
N ASP A 103 -0.83 -8.90 1.05
CA ASP A 103 -0.52 -9.73 -0.12
C ASP A 103 -0.11 -8.90 -1.35
N ILE A 104 -0.70 -7.71 -1.53
CA ILE A 104 -0.48 -6.87 -2.70
C ILE A 104 0.76 -5.99 -2.55
N LEU A 105 0.89 -5.28 -1.44
CA LEU A 105 2.02 -4.38 -1.16
C LEU A 105 3.29 -5.18 -0.95
N ASP A 106 3.28 -6.25 -0.15
CA ASP A 106 4.48 -7.07 0.05
C ASP A 106 4.90 -7.77 -1.25
N GLY A 107 3.93 -8.21 -2.05
CA GLY A 107 4.19 -8.76 -3.38
C GLY A 107 4.86 -7.74 -4.29
N ALA A 108 4.33 -6.52 -4.37
CA ALA A 108 4.88 -5.45 -5.20
C ALA A 108 6.27 -5.01 -4.72
N VAL A 109 6.47 -4.83 -3.41
CA VAL A 109 7.79 -4.51 -2.82
C VAL A 109 8.79 -5.60 -3.18
N ARG A 110 8.42 -6.88 -3.00
CA ARG A 110 9.30 -8.00 -3.33
C ARG A 110 9.68 -8.02 -4.80
N ASP A 111 8.73 -7.84 -5.70
CA ASP A 111 8.97 -7.90 -7.15
C ASP A 111 9.88 -6.73 -7.60
N GLU A 112 9.70 -5.54 -7.03
CA GLU A 112 10.51 -4.34 -7.31
C GLU A 112 11.95 -4.45 -6.76
N ILE A 113 12.12 -5.13 -5.63
CA ILE A 113 13.43 -5.35 -5.01
C ILE A 113 14.19 -6.49 -5.69
N ALA A 114 13.50 -7.56 -6.08
CA ALA A 114 14.11 -8.69 -6.79
C ALA A 114 14.71 -8.30 -8.15
N ASN A 115 14.16 -7.25 -8.77
CA ASN A 115 14.63 -6.74 -10.07
C ASN A 115 15.77 -5.72 -9.98
N ARG A 116 16.24 -5.35 -8.78
CA ARG A 116 17.29 -4.34 -8.57
C ARG A 116 18.48 -4.89 -7.80
N THR A 117 19.62 -4.23 -7.97
CA THR A 117 20.85 -4.58 -7.25
C THR A 117 20.86 -4.00 -5.83
N LEU A 118 21.54 -4.65 -4.88
CA LEU A 118 21.69 -4.12 -3.51
C LEU A 118 22.22 -2.68 -3.50
N VAL A 119 23.15 -2.38 -4.41
CA VAL A 119 23.81 -1.07 -4.49
C VAL A 119 22.79 0.04 -4.82
N GLU A 120 21.85 -0.21 -5.72
CA GLU A 120 20.78 0.74 -6.06
C GLU A 120 19.81 0.94 -4.89
N ILE A 121 19.44 -0.14 -4.21
CA ILE A 121 18.48 -0.11 -3.09
C ILE A 121 19.04 0.68 -1.89
N VAL A 122 20.34 0.54 -1.61
CA VAL A 122 20.99 1.21 -0.48
C VAL A 122 21.33 2.67 -0.79
N ARG A 123 21.59 3.02 -2.05
CA ARG A 123 21.93 4.39 -2.46
C ARG A 123 20.73 5.33 -2.33
N SER A 124 20.76 6.20 -1.31
CA SER A 124 19.75 7.24 -1.09
C SER A 124 20.15 8.63 -1.62
N SER A 125 21.39 8.81 -2.07
CA SER A 125 21.88 10.09 -2.61
C SER A 125 23.16 9.89 -3.41
N ASP A 126 23.45 10.83 -4.32
CA ASP A 126 24.70 11.01 -5.10
C ASP A 126 25.94 11.30 -4.24
N ARG A 127 25.97 10.79 -3.01
CA ARG A 127 27.17 10.90 -2.20
C ARG A 127 28.16 9.89 -2.74
N GLU A 128 29.20 10.39 -3.42
CA GLU A 128 30.39 9.58 -3.70
C GLU A 128 30.82 8.93 -2.39
N MET A 129 30.70 7.60 -2.37
CA MET A 129 31.22 6.79 -1.30
C MET A 129 32.74 6.91 -1.46
N ALA A 130 33.37 7.78 -0.66
CA ALA A 130 34.82 7.83 -0.59
C ALA A 130 35.28 6.47 -0.07
N LEU A 131 35.59 5.57 -1.00
CA LEU A 131 36.36 4.37 -0.72
C LEU A 131 37.65 4.89 -0.10
N ARG A 132 37.78 4.76 1.22
CA ARG A 132 39.09 4.92 1.86
C ARG A 132 39.86 3.67 1.48
N ASP A 133 40.46 3.71 0.30
CA ASP A 133 41.46 2.77 -0.17
C ASP A 133 42.57 2.70 0.87
N SER A 134 42.43 1.75 1.80
CA SER A 134 43.53 1.30 2.61
C SER A 134 44.09 0.10 1.86
N GLU A 135 45.18 0.38 1.13
CA GLU A 135 46.19 -0.57 0.68
C GLU A 135 45.87 -1.38 -0.59
N SER A 136 46.47 -0.90 -1.69
CA SER A 136 47.22 -1.67 -2.68
C SER A 136 46.49 -2.60 -3.66
N SER A 137 46.57 -2.22 -4.94
CA SER A 137 47.12 -3.02 -6.06
C SER A 137 46.27 -2.86 -7.32
N SER A 138 46.92 -2.35 -8.36
CA SER A 138 46.42 -2.16 -9.72
C SER A 138 45.55 -3.30 -10.25
N VAL A 139 44.26 -3.05 -10.44
CA VAL A 139 43.43 -3.77 -11.41
C VAL A 139 42.70 -2.75 -12.27
N ASN A 140 43.06 -2.75 -13.54
CA ASN A 140 42.43 -1.98 -14.60
C ASN A 140 41.05 -2.61 -14.87
N ASP A 141 39.99 -1.99 -14.35
CA ASP A 141 38.61 -2.39 -14.66
C ASP A 141 37.79 -1.19 -15.16
N ASN A 142 37.04 -1.46 -16.24
CA ASN A 142 36.52 -0.49 -17.17
C ASN A 142 35.54 0.52 -16.53
N THR A 143 35.99 1.76 -16.41
CA THR A 143 35.28 2.91 -15.83
C THR A 143 34.24 3.54 -16.78
N GLU A 144 33.46 2.74 -17.49
CA GLU A 144 32.43 3.26 -18.42
C GLU A 144 30.99 2.86 -18.04
N HIS A 145 30.79 1.96 -17.06
CA HIS A 145 29.44 1.57 -16.60
C HIS A 145 28.93 2.33 -15.37
N SER A 146 29.73 3.21 -14.77
CA SER A 146 29.34 3.96 -13.56
C SER A 146 28.69 5.32 -13.83
N LYS A 147 28.65 5.81 -15.08
CA LYS A 147 28.20 7.17 -15.41
C LYS A 147 26.72 7.33 -15.74
N ILE A 148 25.93 6.25 -15.77
CA ILE A 148 24.50 6.34 -16.15
C ILE A 148 23.56 6.49 -14.93
N LEU A 149 24.08 6.39 -13.70
CA LEU A 149 23.25 6.44 -12.48
C LEU A 149 23.40 7.76 -11.71
N SER A 150 23.41 8.90 -12.41
CA SER A 150 23.56 10.25 -11.82
C SER A 150 22.27 11.08 -11.88
N GLU A 151 21.10 10.44 -11.91
CA GLU A 151 19.83 11.15 -11.82
C GLU A 151 19.14 10.75 -10.51
N GLN A 152 18.90 11.75 -9.66
CA GLN A 152 18.03 11.74 -8.48
C GLN A 152 17.50 10.36 -8.02
N GLY A 153 18.15 9.81 -7.00
CA GLY A 153 17.46 9.01 -5.98
C GLY A 153 16.85 7.68 -6.44
N ALA A 154 17.69 6.64 -6.54
CA ALA A 154 17.24 5.27 -6.84
C ALA A 154 16.11 4.78 -5.91
N ARG A 155 16.03 5.29 -4.67
CA ARG A 155 14.93 4.96 -3.73
C ARG A 155 13.61 5.62 -4.09
N GLU A 156 13.65 6.88 -4.50
CA GLU A 156 12.47 7.60 -4.96
C GLU A 156 11.87 6.91 -6.19
N GLU A 157 12.71 6.42 -7.10
CA GLU A 157 12.28 5.63 -8.26
C GLU A 157 11.68 4.29 -7.85
N ILE A 158 12.31 3.56 -6.92
CA ILE A 158 11.76 2.31 -6.35
C ILE A 158 10.36 2.55 -5.79
N VAL A 159 10.22 3.55 -4.94
CA VAL A 159 8.94 3.87 -4.29
C VAL A 159 7.88 4.28 -5.31
N ALA A 160 8.24 5.10 -6.29
CA ALA A 160 7.33 5.50 -7.36
C ALA A 160 6.84 4.30 -8.19
N SER A 161 7.74 3.36 -8.51
CA SER A 161 7.41 2.14 -9.25
C SER A 161 6.50 1.21 -8.44
N ILE A 162 6.76 1.05 -7.14
CA ILE A 162 5.89 0.29 -6.22
C ILE A 162 4.49 0.93 -6.18
N LEU A 163 4.41 2.24 -5.96
CA LEU A 163 3.15 2.95 -5.88
C LEU A 163 2.34 2.81 -7.17
N GLN A 164 3.00 2.94 -8.33
CA GLN A 164 2.36 2.77 -9.63
C GLN A 164 1.84 1.34 -9.82
N SER A 165 2.66 0.34 -9.56
CA SER A 165 2.32 -1.07 -9.71
C SER A 165 1.15 -1.47 -8.81
N VAL A 166 1.18 -1.03 -7.55
CA VAL A 166 0.09 -1.30 -6.59
C VAL A 166 -1.17 -0.57 -6.99
N SER A 167 -1.10 0.72 -7.32
CA SER A 167 -2.27 1.51 -7.72
C SER A 167 -2.96 0.91 -8.94
N ALA A 168 -2.18 0.50 -9.95
CA ALA A 168 -2.71 -0.17 -11.14
C ALA A 168 -3.41 -1.50 -10.78
N LYS A 169 -2.85 -2.27 -9.84
CA LYS A 169 -3.44 -3.52 -9.37
C LYS A 169 -4.71 -3.31 -8.56
N LEU A 170 -4.76 -2.29 -7.69
CA LEU A 170 -5.97 -1.97 -6.92
C LEU A 170 -7.12 -1.56 -7.83
N VAL A 171 -6.84 -0.73 -8.83
CA VAL A 171 -7.83 -0.29 -9.83
C VAL A 171 -8.27 -1.46 -10.71
N GLY A 172 -7.35 -2.29 -11.19
CA GLY A 172 -7.68 -3.45 -12.02
C GLY A 172 -8.50 -4.54 -11.32
N LEU A 173 -8.51 -4.54 -9.99
CA LEU A 173 -9.28 -5.48 -9.16
C LEU A 173 -10.55 -4.86 -8.57
N ASP A 174 -10.90 -3.62 -8.92
CA ASP A 174 -12.09 -2.90 -8.44
C ASP A 174 -12.24 -2.96 -6.90
N MET A 175 -11.14 -2.77 -6.18
CA MET A 175 -11.15 -3.03 -4.74
C MET A 175 -11.71 -1.89 -3.88
N GLY A 176 -11.97 -0.71 -4.46
CA GLY A 176 -12.45 0.46 -3.71
C GLY A 176 -11.45 1.03 -2.71
N MET A 177 -10.17 0.70 -2.87
CA MET A 177 -9.05 1.16 -2.04
C MET A 177 -8.09 1.98 -2.90
N GLU A 178 -7.51 3.01 -2.30
CA GLU A 178 -6.51 3.87 -2.94
C GLU A 178 -5.28 4.00 -2.03
N ILE A 179 -4.09 3.77 -2.58
CA ILE A 179 -2.83 4.05 -1.90
C ILE A 179 -2.47 5.51 -2.15
N LEU A 180 -2.26 6.28 -1.08
CA LEU A 180 -1.76 7.65 -1.19
C LEU A 180 -0.25 7.68 -1.26
N ASP A 181 0.41 6.80 -0.51
CA ASP A 181 1.85 6.87 -0.31
C ASP A 181 2.43 5.54 0.17
N VAL A 182 3.69 5.26 -0.18
CA VAL A 182 4.46 4.07 0.23
C VAL A 182 5.86 4.49 0.65
N HIS A 183 6.32 4.02 1.80
CA HIS A 183 7.63 4.36 2.36
C HIS A 183 8.36 3.09 2.78
N LEU A 184 9.67 3.05 2.53
CA LEU A 184 10.53 2.00 3.07
C LEU A 184 11.12 2.49 4.40
N LYS A 185 10.71 1.88 5.53
CA LYS A 185 11.16 2.30 6.86
C LYS A 185 12.62 1.89 7.11
N ARG A 186 12.96 0.63 6.86
CA ARG A 186 14.28 0.06 7.18
C ARG A 186 14.70 -0.96 6.13
N ILE A 187 16.00 -0.99 5.85
CA ILE A 187 16.64 -1.96 4.97
C ILE A 187 17.88 -2.47 5.71
N ASN A 188 17.88 -3.73 6.09
CA ASN A 188 19.01 -4.39 6.74
C ASN A 188 19.56 -5.47 5.81
N TYR A 189 20.88 -5.54 5.66
CA TYR A 189 21.52 -6.64 4.94
C TYR A 189 21.92 -7.73 5.93
N ILE A 190 21.75 -8.98 5.53
CA ILE A 190 22.27 -10.11 6.29
C ILE A 190 23.70 -10.34 5.81
N GLN A 191 24.67 -10.27 6.71
CA GLN A 191 26.03 -10.71 6.38
C GLN A 191 26.00 -12.24 6.26
N THR A 192 26.01 -12.74 5.03
CA THR A 192 26.30 -14.15 4.80
C THR A 192 27.77 -14.38 5.14
N VAL A 193 28.02 -15.13 6.21
CA VAL A 193 29.34 -15.59 6.66
C VAL A 193 29.94 -16.64 5.74
#